data_AF-A0A9P4UBD8-F1
#
_entry.id   AF-A0A9P4UBD8-F1
#
_cell.length_a   1.000
_cell.length_b   1.000
_cell.length_c   1.000
_cell.angle_alpha   90.00
_cell.angle_beta   90.00
_cell.angle_gamma   90.00
#
_symmetry.space_group_name_H-M   'P 1'
#
loop_
_entity.id
_entity.type
_entity.pdbx_description
1 polymer ?
#
loop_
_entity_poly.entity_id
_entity_poly.type
_entity_poly.pdbx_seq_one_letter_code
_entity_poly.pdbx_strand_id
1 'polypeptide(L)'
;MSTNDFPAHVLPALAILAAAAVTLHLTTHRSKKEVTNDIKATLKDGFCGHNNILISRLPLPQSNASSCATLLGLFHEQDTQVTVHGDSLISSKKSWEAVVASFGHSRVLPGLGQFSKNAHPYKLSSADGSYDFYTIRGNGTHAVEINRATLITILILSNARTIYEYSDSSGYRGAFGSWTGQWYINWRAGQPAVVTLKPHDSHSPATDVYPPTFPARVDRCVQMMAGVVVDAATPGSFSVAFPGRLAPGHYRLKHQKNGFGLSHGSRHIYNMNGGKVFEIDFLFPQPMEYFEVKEAKEKYLLTLPSTKGERDVSLHVSEEDYLTLCKALDDLPWANLSWSMHRGMRDLLLEVAADHMNTYRDELAQRLRDAARTHHPQLVNSGWNSDFAKHQMGEMAASAVLAGRGNSGDAVRIVTALAEQIHGGTTQERDTTSFWENIGKNPRSRLEPDDIVALVKVFVLEWSQEFNYQMYHQLPITLLFG
;
A
#
# COMPACT_ATOMS: atom_id res chain seq x y z
N MET A 1 -46.71 30.13 -43.90
CA MET A 1 -47.81 29.14 -43.81
C MET A 1 -47.41 27.95 -44.69
N SER A 2 -47.45 26.72 -44.14
CA SER A 2 -47.28 25.41 -44.82
C SER A 2 -45.88 25.12 -45.42
N THR A 3 -44.99 24.38 -44.73
CA THR A 3 -44.81 22.90 -44.73
C THR A 3 -44.28 22.28 -46.03
N ASN A 4 -43.14 21.59 -45.84
CA ASN A 4 -42.74 20.30 -46.39
C ASN A 4 -41.87 20.19 -47.67
N ASP A 5 -40.82 19.39 -47.45
CA ASP A 5 -40.21 18.36 -48.30
C ASP A 5 -38.89 18.62 -49.06
N PHE A 6 -37.93 17.74 -48.70
CA PHE A 6 -36.60 17.38 -49.21
C PHE A 6 -36.57 17.05 -50.72
N PRO A 7 -35.40 17.11 -51.42
CA PRO A 7 -34.34 16.06 -51.38
C PRO A 7 -32.87 16.59 -51.51
N ALA A 8 -31.86 15.93 -50.92
CA ALA A 8 -30.94 14.91 -51.49
C ALA A 8 -30.05 15.45 -52.64
N HIS A 9 -28.74 15.20 -52.81
CA HIS A 9 -27.72 14.24 -52.35
C HIS A 9 -26.35 14.85 -52.71
N VAL A 10 -25.25 14.58 -51.98
CA VAL A 10 -23.93 14.14 -52.54
C VAL A 10 -23.12 13.45 -51.41
N LEU A 11 -23.07 12.12 -51.48
CA LEU A 11 -22.01 11.22 -50.94
C LEU A 11 -20.81 11.25 -51.92
N PRO A 12 -19.57 10.74 -51.63
CA PRO A 12 -19.26 9.50 -50.88
C PRO A 12 -17.94 9.62 -50.05
N ALA A 13 -17.30 8.65 -49.40
CA ALA A 13 -17.36 7.19 -49.27
C ALA A 13 -16.42 6.77 -48.10
N LEU A 14 -16.55 5.48 -47.71
CA LEU A 14 -15.73 4.65 -46.81
C LEU A 14 -16.08 4.70 -45.31
N ALA A 15 -16.38 3.61 -44.61
CA ALA A 15 -16.61 2.21 -44.99
C ALA A 15 -17.01 1.41 -43.73
N ILE A 16 -18.03 0.53 -43.87
CA ILE A 16 -18.04 -0.89 -43.41
C ILE A 16 -18.28 -1.10 -41.89
N LEU A 17 -19.53 -1.44 -41.48
CA LEU A 17 -20.11 -2.81 -41.31
C LEU A 17 -19.70 -3.44 -39.96
N ALA A 18 -20.52 -4.16 -39.19
CA ALA A 18 -21.90 -4.66 -39.28
C ALA A 18 -22.29 -5.06 -37.83
N ALA A 19 -23.51 -4.79 -37.38
CA ALA A 19 -24.62 -5.75 -37.28
C ALA A 19 -24.46 -6.82 -36.18
N ALA A 20 -25.48 -7.32 -35.49
CA ALA A 20 -26.88 -6.96 -35.25
C ALA A 20 -27.43 -8.11 -34.39
N ALA A 21 -28.47 -7.82 -33.60
CA ALA A 21 -29.56 -8.74 -33.25
C ALA A 21 -29.25 -9.88 -32.22
N VAL A 22 -30.15 -10.41 -31.38
CA VAL A 22 -31.55 -10.18 -30.97
C VAL A 22 -31.87 -11.27 -29.92
N THR A 23 -32.89 -11.05 -29.10
CA THR A 23 -33.73 -12.04 -28.37
C THR A 23 -33.45 -12.35 -26.90
N LEU A 24 -34.42 -11.93 -26.11
CA LEU A 24 -34.78 -12.41 -24.78
C LEU A 24 -35.31 -13.87 -24.88
N HIS A 25 -34.65 -14.83 -24.25
CA HIS A 25 -35.28 -16.11 -23.87
C HIS A 25 -34.77 -16.58 -22.51
N LEU A 26 -35.72 -16.64 -21.57
CA LEU A 26 -35.63 -17.35 -20.31
C LEU A 26 -35.44 -18.85 -20.59
N THR A 27 -34.26 -19.37 -20.30
CA THR A 27 -34.09 -20.80 -19.98
C THR A 27 -33.01 -20.94 -18.93
N THR A 28 -33.43 -21.50 -17.80
CA THR A 28 -32.63 -21.96 -16.68
C THR A 28 -31.46 -22.83 -17.14
N HIS A 29 -30.24 -22.28 -17.12
CA HIS A 29 -29.03 -23.07 -17.03
C HIS A 29 -28.21 -22.55 -15.85
N ARG A 30 -28.17 -23.37 -14.78
CA ARG A 30 -27.16 -23.31 -13.73
C ARG A 30 -25.79 -23.53 -14.40
N SER A 31 -25.15 -22.48 -14.91
CA SER A 31 -23.71 -22.50 -15.09
C SER A 31 -23.07 -22.02 -13.80
N LYS A 32 -22.36 -22.91 -13.12
CA LYS A 32 -21.35 -22.50 -12.15
C LYS A 32 -20.30 -21.71 -12.94
N LYS A 33 -20.40 -20.39 -12.95
CA LYS A 33 -19.26 -19.53 -13.28
C LYS A 33 -18.22 -19.80 -12.19
N GLU A 34 -17.20 -20.59 -12.49
CA GLU A 34 -15.93 -20.44 -11.79
C GLU A 34 -15.41 -19.04 -12.15
N VAL A 35 -15.59 -18.12 -11.21
CA VAL A 35 -15.02 -16.79 -11.25
C VAL A 35 -13.53 -16.95 -10.98
N THR A 36 -12.75 -17.24 -12.02
CA THR A 36 -11.29 -17.15 -11.95
C THR A 36 -10.92 -15.67 -12.12
N ASN A 37 -10.89 -14.95 -10.99
CA ASN A 37 -10.49 -13.55 -10.96
C ASN A 37 -9.00 -13.44 -11.29
N ASP A 38 -8.74 -13.10 -12.53
CA ASP A 38 -7.41 -12.70 -12.97
C ASP A 38 -6.94 -11.47 -12.20
N ILE A 39 -5.87 -11.58 -11.40
CA ILE A 39 -5.19 -10.39 -10.86
C ILE A 39 -4.38 -9.79 -12.01
N LYS A 40 -5.07 -9.08 -12.90
CA LYS A 40 -4.47 -8.25 -13.93
C LYS A 40 -4.15 -6.90 -13.29
N ALA A 41 -2.89 -6.69 -12.96
CA ALA A 41 -2.38 -5.36 -12.66
C ALA A 41 -2.13 -4.64 -13.99
N THR A 42 -3.02 -3.74 -14.38
CA THR A 42 -2.79 -2.81 -15.49
C THR A 42 -2.34 -1.47 -14.92
N LEU A 43 -1.20 -0.98 -15.38
CA LEU A 43 -0.58 0.24 -14.85
C LEU A 43 -1.47 1.49 -14.99
N LYS A 44 -2.42 1.47 -15.94
CA LYS A 44 -3.38 2.54 -16.19
C LYS A 44 -4.57 2.54 -15.22
N ASP A 45 -4.93 1.37 -14.69
CA ASP A 45 -6.17 1.17 -13.93
C ASP A 45 -5.90 0.85 -12.45
N GLY A 46 -4.63 0.64 -12.06
CA GLY A 46 -4.23 0.31 -10.69
C GLY A 46 -4.14 -1.19 -10.42
N PHE A 47 -3.79 -1.57 -9.18
CA PHE A 47 -3.79 -2.97 -8.75
C PHE A 47 -5.22 -3.52 -8.82
N CYS A 48 -5.47 -4.44 -9.75
CA CYS A 48 -6.80 -5.00 -10.07
C CYS A 48 -7.80 -4.03 -10.73
N GLY A 49 -7.36 -2.88 -11.24
CA GLY A 49 -8.29 -1.91 -11.87
C GLY A 49 -9.06 -1.01 -10.89
N HIS A 50 -8.75 -1.10 -9.59
CA HIS A 50 -9.41 -0.32 -8.53
C HIS A 50 -8.37 0.45 -7.70
N ASN A 51 -8.62 1.74 -7.45
CA ASN A 51 -7.78 2.56 -6.58
C ASN A 51 -8.06 2.34 -5.09
N ASN A 52 -9.26 1.86 -4.75
CA ASN A 52 -9.65 1.58 -3.38
C ASN A 52 -10.03 0.11 -3.24
N ILE A 53 -9.44 -0.56 -2.26
CA ILE A 53 -9.63 -1.99 -2.01
C ILE A 53 -9.74 -2.25 -0.50
N LEU A 54 -10.20 -3.44 -0.14
CA LEU A 54 -10.17 -3.97 1.22
C LEU A 54 -9.08 -5.05 1.31
N ILE A 55 -8.28 -5.01 2.37
CA ILE A 55 -7.24 -6.00 2.63
C ILE A 55 -7.60 -6.81 3.88
N SER A 56 -7.74 -8.13 3.71
CA SER A 56 -8.02 -9.07 4.79
C SER A 56 -6.72 -9.56 5.45
N ARG A 57 -6.76 -9.80 6.77
CA ARG A 57 -5.62 -10.43 7.48
C ARG A 57 -5.48 -11.91 7.14
N LEU A 58 -6.62 -12.56 6.85
CA LEU A 58 -6.73 -13.98 6.55
C LEU A 58 -7.43 -14.16 5.19
N PRO A 59 -7.03 -15.16 4.38
CA PRO A 59 -7.76 -15.49 3.16
C PRO A 59 -9.20 -15.89 3.48
N LEU A 60 -10.18 -15.40 2.72
CA LEU A 60 -11.56 -15.82 2.88
C LEU A 60 -11.73 -17.33 2.61
N PRO A 61 -12.58 -18.04 3.38
CA PRO A 61 -12.69 -19.51 3.35
C PRO A 61 -13.18 -20.12 2.02
N GLN A 62 -13.52 -19.29 1.03
CA GLN A 62 -13.89 -19.74 -0.31
C GLN A 62 -12.69 -19.92 -1.26
N SER A 63 -11.46 -19.63 -0.81
CA SER A 63 -10.27 -19.90 -1.60
C SER A 63 -10.00 -21.41 -1.67
N ASN A 64 -10.29 -22.01 -2.80
CA ASN A 64 -9.74 -23.29 -3.21
C ASN A 64 -8.20 -23.28 -3.11
N ALA A 65 -7.56 -24.44 -3.01
CA ALA A 65 -6.12 -24.61 -2.70
C ALA A 65 -5.13 -24.07 -3.76
N SER A 66 -5.57 -23.21 -4.68
CA SER A 66 -4.70 -22.54 -5.64
C SER A 66 -4.11 -21.25 -5.05
N SER A 67 -2.87 -20.95 -5.40
CA SER A 67 -2.15 -19.76 -4.94
C SER A 67 -2.92 -18.49 -5.33
N CYS A 68 -3.49 -18.44 -6.54
CA CYS A 68 -4.33 -17.34 -7.00
C CYS A 68 -5.52 -17.08 -6.07
N ALA A 69 -6.23 -18.14 -5.67
CA ALA A 69 -7.37 -18.00 -4.76
C ALA A 69 -6.94 -17.51 -3.37
N THR A 70 -5.74 -17.87 -2.90
CA THR A 70 -5.18 -17.34 -1.64
C THR A 70 -4.92 -15.84 -1.75
N LEU A 71 -4.37 -15.37 -2.87
CA LEU A 71 -4.10 -13.95 -3.10
C LEU A 71 -5.40 -13.15 -3.24
N LEU A 72 -6.35 -13.62 -4.07
CA LEU A 72 -7.68 -13.03 -4.19
C LEU A 72 -8.48 -13.05 -2.89
N GLY A 73 -8.24 -14.06 -2.05
CA GLY A 73 -8.82 -14.18 -0.73
C GLY A 73 -8.36 -13.09 0.24
N LEU A 74 -7.33 -12.30 -0.11
CA LEU A 74 -6.78 -11.24 0.74
C LEU A 74 -7.09 -9.83 0.23
N PHE A 75 -7.35 -9.65 -1.07
CA PHE A 75 -7.58 -8.35 -1.70
C PHE A 75 -8.99 -8.33 -2.30
N HIS A 76 -9.86 -7.44 -1.80
CA HIS A 76 -11.27 -7.40 -2.16
C HIS A 76 -11.71 -6.02 -2.66
N GLU A 77 -12.77 -5.99 -3.46
CA GLU A 77 -13.47 -4.74 -3.79
C GLU A 77 -14.21 -4.20 -2.56
N GLN A 78 -14.38 -2.87 -2.48
CA GLN A 78 -15.00 -2.20 -1.31
C GLN A 78 -16.41 -2.66 -0.99
N ASP A 79 -17.20 -3.06 -2.00
CA ASP A 79 -18.60 -3.49 -1.81
C ASP A 79 -18.72 -4.96 -1.38
N THR A 80 -17.61 -5.67 -1.21
CA THR A 80 -17.62 -7.07 -0.80
C THR A 80 -18.04 -7.16 0.67
N GLN A 81 -19.21 -7.72 0.94
CA GLN A 81 -19.61 -8.05 2.32
C GLN A 81 -18.76 -9.22 2.84
N VAL A 82 -17.72 -8.88 3.59
CA VAL A 82 -16.87 -9.86 4.28
C VAL A 82 -17.53 -10.24 5.60
N THR A 83 -18.43 -11.21 5.54
CA THR A 83 -19.07 -11.77 6.74
C THR A 83 -18.23 -12.93 7.26
N VAL A 84 -17.65 -12.74 8.44
CA VAL A 84 -16.94 -13.82 9.13
C VAL A 84 -17.96 -14.66 9.90
N HIS A 85 -18.43 -15.75 9.30
CA HIS A 85 -19.30 -16.70 9.99
C HIS A 85 -18.50 -17.47 11.05
N GLY A 86 -18.56 -16.99 12.30
CA GLY A 86 -17.84 -17.55 13.45
C GLY A 86 -18.03 -19.05 13.62
N ASP A 87 -19.22 -19.60 13.37
CA ASP A 87 -19.52 -21.01 13.65
C ASP A 87 -18.85 -22.00 12.68
N SER A 88 -18.66 -21.61 11.41
CA SER A 88 -17.98 -22.46 10.42
C SER A 88 -16.48 -22.56 10.72
N LEU A 89 -15.85 -21.48 11.18
CA LEU A 89 -14.40 -21.41 11.41
C LEU A 89 -13.97 -21.93 12.78
N ILE A 90 -14.85 -21.88 13.78
CA ILE A 90 -14.64 -22.56 15.08
C ILE A 90 -14.55 -24.07 14.88
N SER A 91 -15.35 -24.65 13.97
CA SER A 91 -15.26 -26.07 13.61
C SER A 91 -13.97 -26.43 12.85
N SER A 92 -13.42 -25.49 12.07
CA SER A 92 -12.16 -25.66 11.33
C SER A 92 -10.90 -25.50 12.19
N LYS A 93 -11.02 -25.15 13.48
CA LYS A 93 -9.87 -25.17 14.40
C LYS A 93 -9.23 -26.57 14.47
N LYS A 94 -10.03 -27.63 14.31
CA LYS A 94 -9.55 -29.02 14.14
C LYS A 94 -9.05 -29.32 12.73
N SER A 95 -9.49 -28.58 11.70
CA SER A 95 -9.10 -28.83 10.31
C SER A 95 -7.83 -28.10 9.90
N TRP A 96 -7.48 -26.94 10.48
CA TRP A 96 -6.25 -26.22 10.10
C TRP A 96 -4.98 -26.91 10.61
N GLU A 97 -4.97 -27.41 11.85
CA GLU A 97 -3.90 -28.29 12.35
C GLU A 97 -3.86 -29.62 11.58
N ALA A 98 -5.01 -30.15 11.15
CA ALA A 98 -5.08 -31.34 10.30
C ALA A 98 -4.65 -31.06 8.85
N VAL A 99 -4.81 -29.85 8.32
CA VAL A 99 -4.33 -29.42 7.00
C VAL A 99 -2.81 -29.30 7.06
N VAL A 100 -2.25 -28.70 8.11
CA VAL A 100 -0.80 -28.68 8.35
C VAL A 100 -0.21 -30.07 8.58
N ALA A 101 -0.90 -30.95 9.31
CA ALA A 101 -0.48 -32.33 9.55
C ALA A 101 -0.73 -33.29 8.36
N SER A 102 -1.66 -32.98 7.45
CA SER A 102 -1.86 -33.73 6.21
C SER A 102 -0.98 -33.27 5.05
N PHE A 103 -0.24 -32.17 5.20
CA PHE A 103 0.88 -31.82 4.31
C PHE A 103 2.10 -32.75 4.48
N GLY A 104 2.04 -33.73 5.37
CA GLY A 104 2.98 -34.84 5.45
C GLY A 104 2.27 -36.18 5.29
N HIS A 105 1.83 -36.52 4.07
CA HIS A 105 1.71 -37.87 3.46
C HIS A 105 0.70 -37.80 2.31
N SER A 106 1.06 -37.18 1.19
CA SER A 106 0.35 -37.47 -0.07
C SER A 106 0.72 -38.88 -0.49
N ARG A 107 -0.23 -39.82 -0.32
CA ARG A 107 -0.22 -41.10 -1.03
C ARG A 107 -0.21 -40.79 -2.53
N VAL A 108 0.96 -40.97 -3.12
CA VAL A 108 1.14 -41.05 -4.57
C VAL A 108 0.26 -42.18 -5.09
N LEU A 109 -0.73 -41.86 -5.93
CA LEU A 109 -1.37 -42.85 -6.77
C LEU A 109 -0.30 -43.38 -7.76
N PRO A 110 -0.03 -44.69 -7.80
CA PRO A 110 1.00 -45.23 -8.69
C PRO A 110 0.41 -45.31 -10.09
N GLY A 111 0.80 -44.38 -10.96
CA GLY A 111 0.40 -44.45 -12.35
C GLY A 111 0.70 -43.18 -13.12
N LEU A 112 1.97 -42.98 -13.47
CA LEU A 112 2.47 -42.52 -14.78
C LEU A 112 3.88 -41.94 -14.65
N GLY A 113 4.84 -42.66 -15.24
CA GLY A 113 6.07 -42.10 -15.80
C GLY A 113 7.14 -41.63 -14.81
N GLN A 114 8.29 -42.29 -14.84
CA GLN A 114 9.54 -41.71 -14.34
C GLN A 114 9.78 -40.35 -14.99
N PHE A 115 9.61 -39.26 -14.25
CA PHE A 115 9.94 -37.92 -14.73
C PHE A 115 11.45 -37.69 -14.63
N SER A 116 12.06 -37.44 -15.78
CA SER A 116 13.47 -37.11 -15.96
C SER A 116 13.87 -35.86 -15.17
N LYS A 117 15.05 -35.90 -14.53
CA LYS A 117 15.61 -34.84 -13.67
C LYS A 117 15.91 -33.51 -14.40
N ASN A 118 15.68 -33.40 -15.71
CA ASN A 118 16.11 -32.29 -16.56
C ASN A 118 15.02 -31.51 -17.31
N ALA A 119 13.73 -31.66 -17.00
CA ALA A 119 12.66 -30.89 -17.67
C ALA A 119 12.40 -29.45 -17.16
N HIS A 120 12.26 -28.50 -18.10
CA HIS A 120 11.78 -27.12 -17.91
C HIS A 120 10.38 -27.07 -17.25
N PRO A 121 9.97 -25.94 -16.61
CA PRO A 121 8.60 -25.81 -16.10
C PRO A 121 7.60 -26.03 -17.23
N TYR A 122 6.74 -27.03 -17.08
CA TYR A 122 5.75 -27.37 -18.10
C TYR A 122 4.61 -26.35 -18.06
N LYS A 123 4.38 -25.73 -19.21
CA LYS A 123 3.25 -24.86 -19.50
C LYS A 123 2.00 -25.72 -19.68
N LEU A 124 1.09 -25.69 -18.71
CA LEU A 124 -0.23 -26.29 -18.84
C LEU A 124 -1.20 -25.19 -19.23
N SER A 125 -1.52 -25.10 -20.52
CA SER A 125 -2.56 -24.21 -21.01
C SER A 125 -3.92 -24.77 -20.64
N SER A 126 -4.81 -23.94 -20.10
CA SER A 126 -6.20 -24.32 -19.88
C SER A 126 -6.87 -24.70 -21.21
N ALA A 127 -7.88 -25.56 -21.18
CA ALA A 127 -8.57 -26.05 -22.40
C ALA A 127 -9.26 -24.93 -23.21
N ASP A 128 -9.44 -23.75 -22.61
CA ASP A 128 -9.99 -22.53 -23.20
C ASP A 128 -8.92 -21.48 -23.54
N GLY A 129 -7.63 -21.74 -23.27
CA GLY A 129 -6.52 -20.84 -23.56
C GLY A 129 -6.45 -19.57 -22.70
N SER A 130 -7.23 -19.49 -21.62
CA SER A 130 -7.25 -18.32 -20.71
C SER A 130 -6.00 -18.19 -19.85
N TYR A 131 -5.36 -19.30 -19.46
CA TYR A 131 -4.19 -19.31 -18.57
C TYR A 131 -3.14 -20.34 -18.91
N ASP A 132 -1.92 -20.02 -18.52
CA ASP A 132 -0.79 -20.92 -18.48
C ASP A 132 -0.41 -21.19 -17.01
N PHE A 133 -0.68 -22.40 -16.53
CA PHE A 133 -0.24 -22.84 -15.21
C PHE A 133 1.16 -23.43 -15.29
N TYR A 134 2.01 -23.03 -14.36
CA TYR A 134 3.34 -23.61 -14.22
C TYR A 134 3.36 -24.51 -13.00
N THR A 135 3.80 -25.75 -13.17
CA THR A 135 4.06 -26.62 -12.02
C THR A 135 5.46 -26.31 -11.49
N ILE A 136 5.55 -25.85 -10.24
CA ILE A 136 6.86 -25.64 -9.59
C ILE A 136 7.46 -27.02 -9.27
N ARG A 137 8.68 -27.27 -9.76
CA ARG A 137 9.40 -28.53 -9.51
C ARG A 137 9.49 -28.85 -8.02
N GLY A 138 9.19 -30.10 -7.66
CA GLY A 138 9.46 -30.67 -6.34
C GLY A 138 8.22 -30.89 -5.47
N ASN A 139 7.19 -30.03 -5.59
CA ASN A 139 6.03 -30.04 -4.67
C ASN A 139 4.66 -30.21 -5.35
N GLY A 140 4.56 -30.17 -6.69
CA GLY A 140 3.27 -30.31 -7.39
C GLY A 140 2.33 -29.11 -7.23
N THR A 141 2.85 -27.97 -6.75
CA THR A 141 2.08 -26.74 -6.54
C THR A 141 1.85 -26.02 -7.87
N HIS A 142 0.59 -25.63 -8.13
CA HIS A 142 0.21 -24.80 -9.27
C HIS A 142 0.65 -23.36 -9.02
N ALA A 143 1.36 -22.75 -9.95
CA ALA A 143 1.76 -21.35 -9.86
C ALA A 143 1.20 -20.53 -11.02
N VAL A 144 0.95 -19.25 -10.73
CA VAL A 144 0.50 -18.24 -11.69
C VAL A 144 1.62 -17.27 -11.97
N GLU A 145 1.77 -16.90 -13.23
CA GLU A 145 2.73 -15.90 -13.65
C GLU A 145 2.28 -14.49 -13.21
N ILE A 146 3.14 -13.77 -12.48
CA ILE A 146 2.96 -12.37 -12.14
C ILE A 146 4.16 -11.56 -12.59
N ASN A 147 3.97 -10.27 -12.87
CA ASN A 147 5.10 -9.38 -13.14
C ASN A 147 5.64 -8.76 -11.84
N ARG A 148 6.88 -8.25 -11.89
CA ARG A 148 7.54 -7.64 -10.72
C ARG A 148 6.83 -6.40 -10.17
N ALA A 149 6.12 -5.64 -11.01
CA ALA A 149 5.36 -4.47 -10.55
C ALA A 149 4.16 -4.92 -9.69
N THR A 150 3.42 -5.95 -10.12
CA THR A 150 2.35 -6.58 -9.35
C THR A 150 2.86 -7.01 -7.98
N LEU A 151 3.99 -7.71 -7.92
CA LEU A 151 4.59 -8.15 -6.65
C LEU A 151 4.92 -6.95 -5.74
N ILE A 152 5.63 -5.96 -6.27
CA ILE A 152 6.03 -4.77 -5.49
C ILE A 152 4.79 -4.05 -4.95
N THR A 153 3.75 -3.88 -5.76
CA THR A 153 2.51 -3.23 -5.34
C THR A 153 1.80 -4.03 -4.24
N ILE A 154 1.73 -5.36 -4.34
CA ILE A 154 1.18 -6.24 -3.27
C ILE A 154 1.96 -6.10 -1.97
N LEU A 155 3.30 -6.09 -2.05
CA LEU A 155 4.16 -5.92 -0.89
C LEU A 155 3.93 -4.56 -0.23
N ILE A 156 3.82 -3.49 -1.02
CA ILE A 156 3.52 -2.14 -0.52
C ILE A 156 2.14 -2.09 0.15
N LEU A 157 1.10 -2.62 -0.51
CA LEU A 157 -0.28 -2.62 -0.01
C LEU A 157 -0.44 -3.39 1.29
N SER A 158 0.25 -4.54 1.42
CA SER A 158 0.26 -5.34 2.64
C SER A 158 1.21 -4.79 3.72
N ASN A 159 1.89 -3.67 3.44
CA ASN A 159 2.94 -3.07 4.26
C ASN A 159 4.02 -4.08 4.65
N ALA A 160 4.55 -4.76 3.64
CA ALA A 160 5.59 -5.75 3.80
C ALA A 160 6.92 -5.08 4.22
N ARG A 161 7.51 -5.56 5.31
CA ARG A 161 8.83 -5.15 5.79
C ARG A 161 9.83 -6.27 5.58
N THR A 162 11.04 -5.91 5.19
CA THR A 162 12.15 -6.87 5.05
C THR A 162 12.47 -7.51 6.40
N ILE A 163 12.44 -8.85 6.46
CA ILE A 163 12.99 -9.64 7.56
C ILE A 163 14.45 -9.95 7.25
N TYR A 164 14.70 -10.45 6.03
CA TYR A 164 16.03 -10.60 5.47
C TYR A 164 15.97 -10.50 3.94
N GLU A 165 17.10 -10.13 3.37
CA GLU A 165 17.30 -10.05 1.92
C GLU A 165 18.74 -10.46 1.60
N TYR A 166 18.88 -11.28 0.56
CA TYR A 166 20.16 -11.76 0.06
C TYR A 166 20.15 -11.72 -1.46
N SER A 167 21.11 -11.01 -2.05
CA SER A 167 21.27 -10.90 -3.49
C SER A 167 22.74 -11.10 -3.84
N ASP A 168 23.04 -12.13 -4.62
CA ASP A 168 24.39 -12.48 -5.05
C ASP A 168 24.39 -13.11 -6.45
N SER A 169 25.53 -13.66 -6.88
CA SER A 169 25.63 -14.38 -8.15
C SER A 169 24.78 -15.65 -8.22
N SER A 170 24.35 -16.19 -7.07
CA SER A 170 23.46 -17.35 -6.98
C SER A 170 21.98 -16.99 -7.10
N GLY A 171 21.64 -15.71 -7.12
CA GLY A 171 20.28 -15.18 -7.32
C GLY A 171 19.82 -14.29 -6.17
N TYR A 172 18.51 -14.29 -5.92
CA TYR A 172 17.85 -13.45 -4.93
C TYR A 172 17.00 -14.28 -3.96
N ARG A 173 17.12 -14.01 -2.66
CA ARG A 173 16.28 -14.60 -1.62
C ARG A 173 15.85 -13.54 -0.64
N GLY A 174 14.56 -13.48 -0.33
CA GLY A 174 14.04 -12.53 0.65
C GLY A 174 12.87 -13.10 1.41
N ALA A 175 12.71 -12.63 2.65
CA ALA A 175 11.49 -12.82 3.42
C ALA A 175 10.99 -11.48 3.91
N PHE A 176 9.67 -11.27 3.80
CA PHE A 176 9.02 -10.03 4.17
C PHE A 176 7.81 -10.31 5.05
N GLY A 177 7.79 -9.72 6.24
CA GLY A 177 6.63 -9.79 7.13
C GLY A 177 5.63 -8.70 6.75
N SER A 178 4.34 -9.01 6.71
CA SER A 178 3.30 -8.07 6.29
C SER A 178 2.03 -8.26 7.11
N TRP A 179 1.02 -7.40 6.87
CA TRP A 179 -0.29 -7.56 7.47
C TRP A 179 -0.94 -8.92 7.17
N THR A 180 -0.78 -9.41 5.95
CA THR A 180 -1.45 -10.62 5.47
C THR A 180 -0.68 -11.90 5.78
N GLY A 181 0.56 -11.79 6.29
CA GLY A 181 1.42 -12.93 6.58
C GLY A 181 2.87 -12.68 6.19
N GLN A 182 3.60 -13.75 5.89
CA GLN A 182 5.01 -13.71 5.48
C GLN A 182 5.16 -14.07 4.00
N TRP A 183 5.73 -13.14 3.24
CA TRP A 183 6.11 -13.32 1.85
C TRP A 183 7.52 -13.89 1.76
N TYR A 184 7.72 -14.83 0.85
CA TYR A 184 9.02 -15.39 0.53
C TYR A 184 9.29 -15.27 -0.95
N ILE A 185 10.46 -14.75 -1.30
CA ILE A 185 10.95 -14.70 -2.68
C ILE A 185 12.19 -15.59 -2.75
N ASN A 186 12.20 -16.53 -3.69
CA ASN A 186 13.32 -17.43 -3.93
C ASN A 186 13.58 -17.50 -5.43
N TRP A 187 14.66 -16.86 -5.83
CA TRP A 187 15.19 -16.89 -7.19
C TRP A 187 16.61 -17.43 -7.15
N ARG A 188 16.81 -18.61 -7.75
CA ARG A 188 18.14 -19.21 -7.89
C ARG A 188 18.62 -19.06 -9.31
N ALA A 189 19.93 -18.90 -9.49
CA ALA A 189 20.55 -18.82 -10.80
C ALA A 189 20.09 -20.00 -11.69
N GLY A 190 19.59 -19.68 -12.88
CA GLY A 190 19.08 -20.66 -13.83
C GLY A 190 17.73 -21.31 -13.48
N GLN A 191 17.02 -20.83 -12.46
CA GLN A 191 15.67 -21.27 -12.08
C GLN A 191 14.65 -20.13 -12.18
N PRO A 192 13.35 -20.42 -12.31
CA PRO A 192 12.30 -19.42 -12.18
C PRO A 192 12.36 -18.72 -10.81
N ALA A 193 12.04 -17.43 -10.77
CA ALA A 193 11.82 -16.73 -9.51
C ALA A 193 10.45 -17.14 -8.95
N VAL A 194 10.43 -17.68 -7.74
CA VAL A 194 9.22 -18.16 -7.08
C VAL A 194 8.88 -17.25 -5.90
N VAL A 195 7.64 -16.82 -5.83
CA VAL A 195 7.05 -16.07 -4.72
C VAL A 195 6.02 -16.96 -4.03
N THR A 196 6.05 -17.00 -2.70
CA THR A 196 5.02 -17.70 -1.90
C THR A 196 4.57 -16.80 -0.76
N LEU A 197 3.31 -16.94 -0.36
CA LEU A 197 2.76 -16.29 0.83
C LEU A 197 2.38 -17.35 1.86
N LYS A 198 2.83 -17.16 3.09
CA LYS A 198 2.31 -17.88 4.25
C LYS A 198 1.42 -16.93 5.05
N PRO A 199 0.08 -17.08 4.98
CA PRO A 199 -0.82 -16.28 5.80
C PRO A 199 -0.53 -16.46 7.29
N HIS A 200 -0.91 -15.48 8.11
CA HIS A 200 -0.77 -15.62 9.56
C HIS A 200 -1.59 -16.81 10.06
N ASP A 201 -0.94 -17.73 10.78
CA ASP A 201 -1.54 -18.92 11.40
C ASP A 201 -1.99 -18.68 12.85
N SER A 202 -1.43 -17.66 13.51
CA SER A 202 -1.78 -17.28 14.90
C SER A 202 -3.07 -16.46 15.03
N HIS A 203 -3.66 -16.01 13.93
CA HIS A 203 -4.89 -15.22 13.92
C HIS A 203 -6.06 -16.05 13.40
N SER A 204 -7.20 -15.94 14.08
CA SER A 204 -8.44 -16.57 13.64
C SER A 204 -9.58 -15.60 13.86
N PRO A 205 -10.68 -15.71 13.08
CA PRO A 205 -11.95 -15.05 13.37
C PRO A 205 -12.38 -15.03 14.84
N ALA A 206 -12.08 -16.11 15.57
CA ALA A 206 -12.49 -16.27 16.97
C ALA A 206 -11.54 -15.60 17.96
N THR A 207 -10.33 -15.23 17.54
CA THR A 207 -9.28 -14.68 18.41
C THR A 207 -8.80 -13.30 17.98
N ASP A 208 -9.16 -12.85 16.77
CA ASP A 208 -8.77 -11.55 16.27
C ASP A 208 -9.64 -10.45 16.91
N VAL A 209 -8.99 -9.40 17.38
CA VAL A 209 -9.67 -8.25 18.03
C VAL A 209 -9.91 -7.09 17.06
N TYR A 210 -9.32 -7.19 15.88
CA TYR A 210 -9.37 -6.21 14.80
C TYR A 210 -10.50 -6.53 13.81
N PRO A 211 -11.02 -5.52 13.08
CA PRO A 211 -11.89 -5.73 11.94
C PRO A 211 -11.29 -6.72 10.92
N PRO A 212 -12.14 -7.51 10.23
CA PRO A 212 -11.67 -8.55 9.32
C PRO A 212 -10.92 -8.00 8.10
N THR A 213 -11.26 -6.78 7.69
CA THR A 213 -10.68 -6.10 6.54
C THR A 213 -10.40 -4.63 6.83
N PHE A 214 -9.37 -4.07 6.19
CA PHE A 214 -9.08 -2.65 6.25
C PHE A 214 -9.06 -2.04 4.86
N PRO A 215 -9.58 -0.81 4.68
CA PRO A 215 -9.47 -0.11 3.41
C PRO A 215 -8.02 0.28 3.14
N ALA A 216 -7.59 0.11 1.89
CA ALA A 216 -6.30 0.54 1.37
C ALA A 216 -6.47 1.26 0.02
N ARG A 217 -5.63 2.26 -0.19
CA ARG A 217 -5.67 3.15 -1.36
C ARG A 217 -4.44 2.93 -2.22
N VAL A 218 -4.62 2.23 -3.32
CA VAL A 218 -3.54 1.82 -4.22
C VAL A 218 -2.79 3.02 -4.76
N ASP A 219 -3.51 4.01 -5.27
CA ASP A 219 -2.96 5.26 -5.82
C ASP A 219 -2.06 5.98 -4.80
N ARG A 220 -2.54 6.12 -3.56
CA ARG A 220 -1.81 6.85 -2.51
C ARG A 220 -0.66 6.07 -1.91
N CYS A 221 -0.81 4.77 -1.71
CA CYS A 221 0.31 3.93 -1.30
C CYS A 221 1.47 4.02 -2.30
N VAL A 222 1.16 3.99 -3.60
CA VAL A 222 2.16 4.15 -4.67
C VAL A 222 2.79 5.54 -4.67
N GLN A 223 1.98 6.61 -4.61
CA GLN A 223 2.47 7.98 -4.55
C GLN A 223 3.47 8.16 -3.40
N MET A 224 3.09 7.72 -2.21
CA MET A 224 3.90 7.90 -1.01
C MET A 224 5.17 7.05 -1.01
N MET A 225 5.11 5.86 -1.64
CA MET A 225 6.30 5.05 -1.92
C MET A 225 7.25 5.69 -2.93
N ALA A 226 6.70 6.39 -3.93
CA ALA A 226 7.47 7.17 -4.88
C ALA A 226 7.92 8.53 -4.33
N GLY A 227 7.57 8.85 -3.07
CA GLY A 227 7.90 10.11 -2.44
C GLY A 227 7.17 11.29 -3.10
N VAL A 228 5.92 11.09 -3.49
CA VAL A 228 5.05 12.09 -4.11
C VAL A 228 3.88 12.37 -3.17
N VAL A 229 3.64 13.64 -2.90
CA VAL A 229 2.43 14.14 -2.20
C VAL A 229 1.61 14.94 -3.19
N VAL A 230 0.31 14.67 -3.26
CA VAL A 230 -0.63 15.33 -4.16
C VAL A 230 -1.87 15.71 -3.35
N ASP A 231 -2.34 16.95 -3.50
CA ASP A 231 -3.61 17.39 -2.95
C ASP A 231 -4.73 16.48 -3.48
N ALA A 232 -5.30 15.67 -2.59
CA ALA A 232 -6.34 14.72 -2.95
C ALA A 232 -7.71 15.38 -3.10
N ALA A 233 -7.95 16.49 -2.41
CA ALA A 233 -9.21 17.22 -2.46
C ALA A 233 -9.32 18.02 -3.78
N THR A 234 -8.21 18.61 -4.24
CA THR A 234 -8.16 19.37 -5.49
C THR A 234 -7.02 18.88 -6.39
N PRO A 235 -7.16 17.74 -7.09
CA PRO A 235 -6.11 17.20 -7.95
C PRO A 235 -5.59 18.24 -8.96
N GLY A 236 -4.28 18.50 -8.92
CA GLY A 236 -3.61 19.49 -9.77
C GLY A 236 -3.38 20.86 -9.14
N SER A 237 -3.91 21.14 -7.94
CA SER A 237 -3.59 22.36 -7.17
C SER A 237 -2.16 22.31 -6.62
N PHE A 238 -1.74 21.14 -6.15
CA PHE A 238 -0.47 20.90 -5.50
C PHE A 238 -0.01 19.46 -5.75
N SER A 239 1.25 19.32 -6.15
CA SER A 239 1.88 18.03 -6.36
C SER A 239 3.38 18.17 -6.31
N VAL A 240 4.00 17.55 -5.31
CA VAL A 240 5.44 17.66 -5.08
C VAL A 240 6.07 16.32 -4.80
N ALA A 241 7.23 16.10 -5.39
CA ALA A 241 8.08 14.96 -5.15
C ALA A 241 9.26 15.33 -4.25
N PHE A 242 9.71 14.35 -3.47
CA PHE A 242 10.78 14.49 -2.50
C PHE A 242 12.05 13.79 -2.95
N PRO A 243 13.23 14.28 -2.53
CA PRO A 243 14.48 13.62 -2.83
C PRO A 243 14.67 12.38 -1.96
N GLY A 244 15.54 11.47 -2.40
CA GLY A 244 15.98 10.36 -1.57
C GLY A 244 16.83 10.83 -0.38
N ARG A 245 17.16 9.91 0.54
CA ARG A 245 18.09 10.20 1.64
C ARG A 245 19.45 10.63 1.10
N LEU A 246 20.04 11.65 1.71
CA LEU A 246 21.25 12.31 1.21
C LEU A 246 22.53 11.73 1.82
N ALA A 247 23.64 11.89 1.10
CA ALA A 247 24.96 11.65 1.68
C ALA A 247 25.30 12.74 2.72
N PRO A 248 26.21 12.48 3.68
CA PRO A 248 26.62 13.51 4.65
C PRO A 248 27.12 14.78 3.95
N GLY A 249 26.68 15.95 4.42
CA GLY A 249 27.09 17.24 3.86
C GLY A 249 26.08 18.37 4.12
N HIS A 250 26.36 19.51 3.51
CA HIS A 250 25.49 20.70 3.54
C HIS A 250 24.79 20.85 2.20
N TYR A 251 23.48 21.06 2.26
CA TYR A 251 22.63 21.18 1.08
C TYR A 251 21.66 22.34 1.26
N ARG A 252 21.26 22.95 0.14
CA ARG A 252 20.14 23.89 0.06
C ARG A 252 18.97 23.20 -0.63
N LEU A 253 17.80 23.20 0.00
CA LEU A 253 16.59 22.71 -0.65
C LEU A 253 16.13 23.73 -1.69
N LYS A 254 15.69 23.26 -2.86
CA LYS A 254 15.13 24.08 -3.93
C LYS A 254 13.88 23.43 -4.50
N HIS A 255 12.80 24.18 -4.57
CA HIS A 255 11.62 23.79 -5.34
C HIS A 255 11.84 24.02 -6.84
N GLN A 256 11.62 22.97 -7.63
CA GLN A 256 11.68 23.01 -9.08
C GLN A 256 10.36 22.54 -9.69
N LYS A 257 9.69 23.44 -10.42
CA LYS A 257 8.46 23.11 -11.13
C LYS A 257 8.65 22.05 -12.20
N ASN A 258 7.74 21.08 -12.28
CA ASN A 258 7.81 19.94 -13.20
C ASN A 258 9.17 19.20 -13.17
N GLY A 259 9.84 19.24 -12.01
CA GLY A 259 11.22 18.76 -11.85
C GLY A 259 11.35 17.27 -11.59
N PHE A 260 10.25 16.53 -11.37
CA PHE A 260 10.34 15.13 -10.90
C PHE A 260 11.00 14.18 -11.90
N GLY A 261 11.10 14.58 -13.17
CA GLY A 261 11.94 13.93 -14.17
C GLY A 261 13.39 13.73 -13.72
N LEU A 262 13.90 14.52 -12.75
CA LEU A 262 15.26 14.41 -12.20
C LEU A 262 15.40 13.34 -11.11
N SER A 263 14.31 12.85 -10.52
CA SER A 263 14.34 11.85 -9.45
C SER A 263 14.57 10.43 -9.99
N HIS A 264 15.84 10.01 -10.07
CA HIS A 264 16.20 8.67 -10.50
C HIS A 264 15.73 7.61 -9.48
N GLY A 265 15.04 6.57 -9.95
CA GLY A 265 14.49 5.50 -9.11
C GLY A 265 13.01 5.72 -8.76
N SER A 266 12.69 6.75 -7.98
CA SER A 266 11.32 7.03 -7.52
C SER A 266 10.36 7.34 -8.68
N ARG A 267 10.85 8.03 -9.73
CA ARG A 267 10.07 8.26 -10.96
C ARG A 267 9.69 6.96 -11.70
N HIS A 268 10.50 5.91 -11.60
CA HIS A 268 10.19 4.62 -12.23
C HIS A 268 9.00 3.96 -11.56
N ILE A 269 8.96 3.92 -10.23
CA ILE A 269 7.82 3.38 -9.47
C ILE A 269 6.54 4.15 -9.82
N TYR A 270 6.63 5.48 -9.85
CA TYR A 270 5.48 6.32 -10.17
C TYR A 270 4.97 6.08 -11.60
N ASN A 271 5.87 6.13 -12.60
CA ASN A 271 5.53 5.86 -14.00
C ASN A 271 4.98 4.44 -14.21
N MET A 272 5.55 3.45 -13.54
CA MET A 272 5.10 2.07 -13.61
C MET A 272 3.70 1.88 -13.06
N ASN A 273 3.16 2.81 -12.28
CA ASN A 273 1.78 2.73 -11.79
C ASN A 273 0.89 3.80 -12.45
N GLY A 274 1.25 4.23 -13.67
CA GLY A 274 0.45 5.16 -14.47
C GLY A 274 0.62 6.64 -14.09
N GLY A 275 1.53 6.95 -13.15
CA GLY A 275 1.82 8.31 -12.74
C GLY A 275 2.46 9.14 -13.85
N LYS A 276 2.13 10.43 -13.90
CA LYS A 276 2.62 11.37 -14.91
C LYS A 276 3.78 12.21 -14.38
N VAL A 277 5.01 11.77 -14.59
CA VAL A 277 6.20 12.40 -13.98
C VAL A 277 6.41 13.87 -14.36
N PHE A 278 5.98 14.30 -15.53
CA PHE A 278 6.19 15.68 -16.01
C PHE A 278 5.20 16.72 -15.44
N GLU A 279 4.21 16.28 -14.67
CA GLU A 279 3.21 17.15 -14.00
C GLU A 279 3.53 17.33 -12.50
N ILE A 280 4.70 16.86 -12.04
CA ILE A 280 5.07 16.81 -10.62
C ILE A 280 6.27 17.71 -10.36
N ASP A 281 6.11 18.63 -9.41
CA ASP A 281 7.21 19.47 -8.93
C ASP A 281 8.20 18.64 -8.12
N PHE A 282 9.40 19.16 -7.89
CA PHE A 282 10.44 18.42 -7.19
C PHE A 282 11.18 19.30 -6.19
N LEU A 283 11.28 18.82 -4.96
CA LEU A 283 12.18 19.34 -3.96
C LEU A 283 13.57 18.74 -4.20
N PHE A 284 14.46 19.55 -4.78
CA PHE A 284 15.81 19.15 -5.13
C PHE A 284 16.82 19.69 -4.10
N PRO A 285 17.64 18.82 -3.49
CA PRO A 285 18.72 19.23 -2.60
C PRO A 285 19.96 19.53 -3.42
N GLN A 286 20.35 20.80 -3.45
CA GLN A 286 21.58 21.26 -4.09
C GLN A 286 22.73 21.23 -3.07
N PRO A 287 23.85 20.53 -3.34
CA PRO A 287 25.05 20.63 -2.51
C PRO A 287 25.53 22.07 -2.39
N MET A 288 25.97 22.46 -1.20
CA MET A 288 26.50 23.80 -0.93
C MET A 288 28.03 23.77 -0.82
N GLU A 289 28.68 24.77 -1.43
CA GLU A 289 30.10 25.02 -1.27
C GLU A 289 30.40 25.69 0.09
N TYR A 290 31.65 25.60 0.56
CA TYR A 290 32.05 26.09 1.89
C TYR A 290 31.70 27.56 2.15
N PHE A 291 31.86 28.43 1.14
CA PHE A 291 31.54 29.85 1.27
C PHE A 291 30.02 30.08 1.36
N GLU A 292 29.22 29.29 0.64
CA GLU A 292 27.76 29.39 0.68
C GLU A 292 27.22 29.00 2.05
N VAL A 293 27.82 28.00 2.70
CA VAL A 293 27.43 27.58 4.07
C VAL A 293 27.70 28.69 5.08
N LYS A 294 28.82 29.41 4.95
CA LYS A 294 29.15 30.54 5.84
C LYS A 294 28.23 31.74 5.66
N GLU A 295 27.79 31.97 4.43
CA GLU A 295 26.92 33.09 4.08
C GLU A 295 25.44 32.75 4.13
N ALA A 296 25.09 31.50 4.44
CA ALA A 296 23.73 31.02 4.56
C ALA A 296 22.94 31.86 5.58
N LYS A 297 21.82 32.43 5.12
CA LYS A 297 20.90 33.25 5.93
C LYS A 297 19.51 32.63 5.98
N GLU A 298 19.35 31.42 5.46
CA GLU A 298 18.12 30.66 5.49
C GLU A 298 17.64 30.54 6.93
N LYS A 299 16.36 30.87 7.13
CA LYS A 299 15.73 30.88 8.45
C LYS A 299 15.64 29.48 9.06
N TYR A 300 15.45 28.47 8.21
CA TYR A 300 15.24 27.09 8.63
C TYR A 300 16.44 26.23 8.26
N LEU A 301 16.96 25.52 9.26
CA LEU A 301 18.03 24.55 9.12
C LEU A 301 17.51 23.21 9.66
N LEU A 302 17.34 22.24 8.77
CA LEU A 302 16.87 20.90 9.11
C LEU A 302 18.05 19.94 9.27
N THR A 303 18.02 19.10 10.30
CA THR A 303 19.06 18.08 10.54
C THR A 303 18.52 16.70 10.19
N LEU A 304 19.05 16.10 9.13
CA LEU A 304 18.50 14.86 8.57
C LEU A 304 19.49 13.70 8.70
N PRO A 305 19.00 12.44 8.84
CA PRO A 305 19.87 11.28 8.80
C PRO A 305 20.51 11.12 7.42
N SER A 306 21.80 10.76 7.38
CA SER A 306 22.48 10.46 6.10
C SER A 306 22.34 9.01 5.67
N THR A 307 22.67 8.75 4.40
CA THR A 307 22.82 7.40 3.84
C THR A 307 23.92 6.56 4.51
N LYS A 308 24.84 7.19 5.26
CA LYS A 308 25.95 6.52 5.94
C LYS A 308 25.74 6.35 7.44
N GLY A 309 24.65 6.86 8.01
CA GLY A 309 24.25 6.65 9.41
C GLY A 309 25.12 7.30 10.50
N GLU A 310 26.40 7.58 10.22
CA GLU A 310 27.38 8.09 11.20
C GLU A 310 27.45 9.62 11.27
N ARG A 311 26.86 10.33 10.30
CA ARG A 311 26.89 11.80 10.21
C ARG A 311 25.57 12.32 9.71
N ASP A 312 25.16 13.47 10.21
CA ASP A 312 23.93 14.12 9.79
C ASP A 312 24.13 14.97 8.54
N VAL A 313 23.01 15.28 7.90
CA VAL A 313 22.89 16.17 6.75
C VAL A 313 22.29 17.47 7.25
N SER A 314 22.94 18.59 6.91
CA SER A 314 22.43 19.92 7.21
C SER A 314 21.74 20.47 5.96
N LEU A 315 20.42 20.60 6.02
CA LEU A 315 19.60 21.08 4.92
C LEU A 315 19.11 22.50 5.21
N HIS A 316 19.62 23.47 4.48
CA HIS A 316 19.20 24.87 4.52
C HIS A 316 17.93 25.05 3.68
N VAL A 317 16.89 25.61 4.28
CA VAL A 317 15.56 25.71 3.66
C VAL A 317 15.07 27.17 3.68
N SER A 318 14.68 27.67 2.51
CA SER A 318 14.07 28.99 2.37
C SER A 318 12.68 29.02 3.01
N GLU A 319 12.12 30.20 3.25
CA GLU A 319 10.76 30.30 3.79
C GLU A 319 9.70 29.75 2.81
N GLU A 320 9.88 29.96 1.51
CA GLU A 320 8.98 29.42 0.47
C GLU A 320 9.01 27.89 0.40
N ASP A 321 10.22 27.30 0.45
CA ASP A 321 10.37 25.84 0.45
C ASP A 321 9.85 25.22 1.75
N TYR A 322 10.01 25.92 2.89
CA TYR A 322 9.45 25.47 4.16
C TYR A 322 7.92 25.46 4.14
N LEU A 323 7.28 26.47 3.56
CA LEU A 323 5.83 26.48 3.36
C LEU A 323 5.36 25.34 2.44
N THR A 324 6.16 24.98 1.44
CA THR A 324 5.89 23.80 0.59
C THR A 324 5.93 22.50 1.41
N LEU A 325 6.86 22.37 2.35
CA LEU A 325 6.91 21.22 3.27
C LEU A 325 5.70 21.19 4.22
N CYS A 326 5.28 22.34 4.76
CA CYS A 326 4.06 22.45 5.56
C CYS A 326 2.82 22.03 4.77
N LYS A 327 2.65 22.56 3.55
CA LYS A 327 1.54 22.17 2.67
C LYS A 327 1.57 20.68 2.35
N ALA A 328 2.75 20.10 2.13
CA ALA A 328 2.87 18.66 1.94
C ALA A 328 2.42 17.87 3.18
N LEU A 329 2.74 18.31 4.41
CA LEU A 329 2.23 17.70 5.64
C LEU A 329 0.70 17.78 5.74
N ASP A 330 0.11 18.91 5.36
CA ASP A 330 -1.34 19.11 5.34
C ASP A 330 -2.03 18.19 4.31
N ASP A 331 -1.41 17.96 3.16
CA ASP A 331 -1.91 17.12 2.07
C ASP A 331 -1.46 15.65 2.12
N LEU A 332 -0.79 15.21 3.19
CA LEU A 332 -0.47 13.79 3.36
C LEU A 332 -1.77 12.98 3.36
N PRO A 333 -1.92 11.95 2.52
CA PRO A 333 -3.19 11.25 2.42
C PRO A 333 -3.46 10.41 3.67
N TRP A 334 -4.75 10.31 4.03
CA TRP A 334 -5.19 9.50 5.16
C TRP A 334 -5.00 8.01 4.88
N ALA A 335 -4.53 7.29 5.90
CA ALA A 335 -4.20 5.87 5.83
C ALA A 335 -4.66 5.13 7.08
N ASN A 336 -5.38 4.02 6.90
CA ASN A 336 -5.78 3.14 8.02
C ASN A 336 -4.72 2.07 8.34
N LEU A 337 -3.75 1.90 7.44
CA LEU A 337 -2.61 1.00 7.59
C LEU A 337 -1.33 1.83 7.57
N SER A 338 -0.31 1.37 8.30
CA SER A 338 1.05 1.88 8.09
C SER A 338 1.45 1.65 6.63
N TRP A 339 2.12 2.62 6.04
CA TRP A 339 2.61 2.53 4.68
C TRP A 339 4.11 2.30 4.64
N SER A 340 4.54 1.64 3.59
CA SER A 340 5.93 1.71 3.16
C SER A 340 6.20 3.11 2.62
N MET A 341 7.21 3.80 3.16
CA MET A 341 7.46 5.22 2.83
C MET A 341 8.77 5.44 2.09
N HIS A 342 8.76 6.43 1.20
CA HIS A 342 9.98 6.99 0.62
C HIS A 342 10.85 7.63 1.70
N ARG A 343 12.08 7.13 1.89
CA ARG A 343 12.97 7.52 3.00
C ARG A 343 13.16 9.02 3.14
N GLY A 344 13.60 9.68 2.08
CA GLY A 344 13.92 11.11 2.16
C GLY A 344 12.67 11.96 2.41
N MET A 345 11.51 11.58 1.86
CA MET A 345 10.24 12.24 2.17
C MET A 345 9.92 12.12 3.66
N ARG A 346 9.96 10.90 4.19
CA ARG A 346 9.72 10.63 5.61
C ARG A 346 10.65 11.44 6.50
N ASP A 347 11.95 11.41 6.23
CA ASP A 347 12.94 12.09 7.07
C ASP A 347 12.74 13.61 7.06
N LEU A 348 12.51 14.22 5.88
CA LEU A 348 12.26 15.65 5.76
C LEU A 348 10.99 16.07 6.50
N LEU A 349 9.88 15.35 6.28
CA LEU A 349 8.59 15.70 6.85
C LEU A 349 8.55 15.49 8.37
N LEU A 350 9.21 14.45 8.88
CA LEU A 350 9.34 14.24 10.33
C LEU A 350 10.15 15.35 11.00
N GLU A 351 11.24 15.78 10.38
CA GLU A 351 12.07 16.87 10.92
C GLU A 351 11.29 18.19 10.98
N VAL A 352 10.49 18.51 9.96
CA VAL A 352 9.60 19.69 9.97
C VAL A 352 8.53 19.59 11.05
N ALA A 353 8.00 18.38 11.28
CA ALA A 353 6.88 18.17 12.19
C ALA A 353 7.28 17.96 13.67
N ALA A 354 8.56 17.67 13.94
CA ALA A 354 9.01 17.11 15.22
C ALA A 354 8.62 17.96 16.43
N ASP A 355 8.91 19.26 16.39
CA ASP A 355 8.68 20.17 17.52
C ASP A 355 7.19 20.28 17.86
N HIS A 356 6.34 20.43 16.84
CA HIS A 356 4.89 20.54 17.02
C HIS A 356 4.27 19.21 17.43
N MET A 357 4.69 18.10 16.83
CA MET A 357 4.24 16.79 17.24
C MET A 357 4.56 16.53 18.73
N ASN A 358 5.78 16.89 19.17
CA ASN A 358 6.18 16.74 20.57
C ASN A 358 5.42 17.69 21.50
N THR A 359 5.14 18.91 21.07
CA THR A 359 4.35 19.89 21.85
C THR A 359 2.95 19.37 22.18
N TYR A 360 2.29 18.70 21.23
CA TYR A 360 0.91 18.23 21.40
C TYR A 360 0.80 16.73 21.72
N ARG A 361 1.92 16.02 21.88
CA ARG A 361 1.95 14.55 21.99
C ARG A 361 1.11 14.01 23.15
N ASP A 362 1.23 14.64 24.32
CA ASP A 362 0.50 14.24 25.52
C ASP A 362 -1.01 14.47 25.37
N GLU A 363 -1.41 15.61 24.79
CA GLU A 363 -2.82 15.91 24.54
C GLU A 363 -3.40 14.92 23.52
N LEU A 364 -2.69 14.67 22.42
CA LEU A 364 -3.10 13.69 21.40
C LEU A 364 -3.31 12.31 22.00
N ALA A 365 -2.34 11.82 22.80
CA ALA A 365 -2.43 10.53 23.47
C ALA A 365 -3.67 10.45 24.37
N GLN A 366 -3.95 11.52 25.14
CA GLN A 366 -5.11 11.57 26.01
C GLN A 366 -6.43 11.61 25.22
N ARG A 367 -6.51 12.39 24.14
CA ARG A 367 -7.70 12.46 23.28
C ARG A 367 -8.03 11.11 22.63
N LEU A 368 -7.03 10.38 22.17
CA LEU A 368 -7.22 9.04 21.61
C LEU A 368 -7.64 8.02 22.68
N ARG A 369 -7.05 8.08 23.89
CA ARG A 369 -7.46 7.23 25.02
C ARG A 369 -8.95 7.42 25.34
N ASP A 370 -9.39 8.68 25.44
CA ASP A 370 -10.78 9.02 25.77
C ASP A 370 -11.76 8.67 24.64
N ALA A 371 -11.31 8.74 23.39
CA ALA A 371 -12.10 8.38 22.22
C ALA A 371 -12.52 6.90 22.22
N ALA A 372 -11.67 5.99 22.72
CA ALA A 372 -12.00 4.57 22.78
C ALA A 372 -13.24 4.30 23.65
N ARG A 373 -13.42 5.07 24.73
CA ARG A 373 -14.58 4.99 25.61
C ARG A 373 -15.77 5.73 25.03
N THR A 374 -15.54 6.92 24.48
CA THR A 374 -16.59 7.82 23.97
C THR A 374 -17.26 7.25 22.72
N HIS A 375 -16.50 6.61 21.84
CA HIS A 375 -16.95 6.08 20.56
C HIS A 375 -17.02 4.55 20.54
N HIS A 376 -17.13 3.92 21.72
CA HIS A 376 -17.18 2.45 21.84
C HIS A 376 -18.27 1.81 20.94
N PRO A 377 -19.52 2.32 20.87
CA PRO A 377 -20.53 1.75 19.98
C PRO A 377 -20.13 1.79 18.50
N GLN A 378 -19.53 2.87 18.04
CA GLN A 378 -19.10 3.04 16.64
C GLN A 378 -17.93 2.12 16.29
N LEU A 379 -17.01 1.90 17.23
CA LEU A 379 -15.90 0.95 17.07
C LEU A 379 -16.44 -0.48 16.93
N VAL A 380 -17.37 -0.89 17.80
CA VAL A 380 -18.00 -2.22 17.71
C VAL A 380 -18.76 -2.40 16.40
N ASN A 381 -19.52 -1.38 15.97
CA ASN A 381 -20.22 -1.41 14.69
C ASN A 381 -19.26 -1.49 13.48
N SER A 382 -18.05 -0.97 13.63
CA SER A 382 -16.97 -1.07 12.62
C SER A 382 -16.23 -2.42 12.66
N GLY A 383 -16.67 -3.38 13.48
CA GLY A 383 -16.14 -4.74 13.55
C GLY A 383 -15.02 -4.96 14.57
N TRP A 384 -14.74 -3.99 15.45
CA TRP A 384 -13.79 -4.18 16.54
C TRP A 384 -14.39 -5.06 17.64
N ASN A 385 -13.55 -5.91 18.26
CA ASN A 385 -13.98 -6.67 19.42
C ASN A 385 -14.37 -5.73 20.59
N SER A 386 -15.54 -5.98 21.18
CA SER A 386 -16.13 -5.09 22.19
C SER A 386 -15.29 -4.94 23.45
N ASP A 387 -14.75 -6.05 23.98
CA ASP A 387 -13.94 -6.05 25.20
C ASP A 387 -12.59 -5.36 24.96
N PHE A 388 -11.98 -5.64 23.80
CA PHE A 388 -10.74 -4.99 23.39
C PHE A 388 -10.91 -3.47 23.25
N ALA A 389 -11.94 -3.02 22.52
CA ALA A 389 -12.25 -1.60 22.33
C ALA A 389 -12.48 -0.88 23.66
N LYS A 390 -13.17 -1.54 24.59
CA LYS A 390 -13.53 -0.96 25.89
C LYS A 390 -12.35 -0.85 26.86
N HIS A 391 -11.45 -1.83 26.86
CA HIS A 391 -10.48 -1.99 27.94
C HIS A 391 -9.01 -1.81 27.54
N GLN A 392 -8.64 -2.04 26.28
CA GLN A 392 -7.24 -2.09 25.87
C GLN A 392 -6.90 -1.06 24.77
N MET A 393 -7.83 -0.84 23.84
CA MET A 393 -7.58 -0.05 22.64
C MET A 393 -7.07 1.37 22.95
N GLY A 394 -7.71 2.08 23.88
CA GLY A 394 -7.32 3.45 24.26
C GLY A 394 -5.93 3.54 24.91
N GLU A 395 -5.57 2.57 25.76
CA GLU A 395 -4.25 2.54 26.40
C GLU A 395 -3.15 2.20 25.39
N MET A 396 -3.41 1.28 24.47
CA MET A 396 -2.48 0.97 23.37
C MET A 396 -2.25 2.17 22.46
N ALA A 397 -3.31 2.92 22.13
CA ALA A 397 -3.21 4.14 21.33
C ALA A 397 -2.34 5.20 22.01
N ALA A 398 -2.63 5.51 23.27
CA ALA A 398 -1.88 6.48 24.04
C ALA A 398 -0.41 6.08 24.19
N SER A 399 -0.15 4.81 24.55
CA SER A 399 1.21 4.31 24.67
C SER A 399 1.98 4.37 23.36
N ALA A 400 1.33 4.10 22.22
CA ALA A 400 1.98 4.19 20.91
C ALA A 400 2.34 5.63 20.55
N VAL A 401 1.43 6.58 20.75
CA VAL A 401 1.68 8.00 20.50
C VAL A 401 2.82 8.54 21.36
N LEU A 402 2.81 8.20 22.65
CA LEU A 402 3.84 8.62 23.61
C LEU A 402 5.22 8.01 23.31
N ALA A 403 5.27 6.82 22.70
CA ALA A 403 6.53 6.18 22.35
C ALA A 403 7.32 6.92 21.25
N GLY A 404 6.65 7.73 20.41
CA GLY A 404 7.25 8.54 19.34
C GLY A 404 7.93 7.78 18.20
N ARG A 405 8.05 6.46 18.32
CA ARG A 405 8.58 5.56 17.28
C ARG A 405 8.08 4.15 17.50
N GLY A 406 7.97 3.40 16.42
CA GLY A 406 7.66 1.99 16.48
C GLY A 406 7.57 1.35 15.10
N ASN A 407 7.16 0.08 15.07
CA ASN A 407 7.04 -0.69 13.84
C ASN A 407 5.82 -1.64 13.86
N SER A 408 4.88 -1.42 14.78
CA SER A 408 3.66 -2.21 14.86
C SER A 408 2.57 -1.60 14.00
N GLY A 409 2.19 -2.29 12.92
CA GLY A 409 1.02 -1.91 12.13
C GLY A 409 -0.28 -1.96 12.94
N ASP A 410 -0.34 -2.80 13.99
CA ASP A 410 -1.50 -2.92 14.87
C ASP A 410 -1.73 -1.65 15.69
N ALA A 411 -0.64 -1.04 16.18
CA ALA A 411 -0.72 0.26 16.86
C ALA A 411 -1.21 1.35 15.90
N VAL A 412 -0.74 1.33 14.65
CA VAL A 412 -1.18 2.29 13.63
C VAL A 412 -2.68 2.20 13.37
N ARG A 413 -3.20 0.99 13.18
CA ARG A 413 -4.65 0.75 12.98
C ARG A 413 -5.50 1.26 14.14
N ILE A 414 -5.03 1.05 15.37
CA ILE A 414 -5.74 1.49 16.57
C ILE A 414 -5.80 3.01 16.62
N VAL A 415 -4.66 3.69 16.43
CA VAL A 415 -4.56 5.15 16.48
C VAL A 415 -5.39 5.79 15.36
N THR A 416 -5.29 5.27 14.14
CA THR A 416 -6.04 5.80 13.00
C THR A 416 -7.53 5.59 13.19
N ALA A 417 -7.98 4.39 13.58
CA ALA A 417 -9.40 4.12 13.83
C ALA A 417 -10.02 5.04 14.89
N LEU A 418 -9.30 5.33 15.98
CA LEU A 418 -9.78 6.27 17.00
C LEU A 418 -9.86 7.70 16.48
N ALA A 419 -8.85 8.14 15.73
CA ALA A 419 -8.86 9.45 15.10
C ALA A 419 -9.99 9.60 14.06
N GLU A 420 -10.32 8.54 13.31
CA GLU A 420 -11.50 8.54 12.43
C GLU A 420 -12.78 8.78 13.21
N GLN A 421 -12.93 8.18 14.40
CA GLN A 421 -14.12 8.40 15.24
C GLN A 421 -14.19 9.82 15.80
N ILE A 422 -13.05 10.42 16.17
CA ILE A 422 -12.99 11.80 16.66
C ILE A 422 -13.35 12.79 15.54
N HIS A 423 -12.85 12.56 14.33
CA HIS A 423 -13.10 13.42 13.17
C HIS A 423 -14.54 13.29 12.64
N GLY A 424 -15.08 12.07 12.54
CA GLY A 424 -16.46 11.81 12.10
C GLY A 424 -16.75 12.00 10.60
N GLY A 425 -15.86 12.66 9.85
CA GLY A 425 -15.98 12.83 8.39
C GLY A 425 -15.60 11.61 7.52
N THR A 426 -15.48 11.85 6.23
CA THR A 426 -15.07 10.91 5.18
C THR A 426 -13.55 10.77 5.08
N THR A 427 -13.07 9.75 4.37
CA THR A 427 -11.63 9.58 4.09
C THR A 427 -11.06 10.76 3.30
N GLN A 428 -11.82 11.30 2.34
CA GLN A 428 -11.42 12.42 1.51
C GLN A 428 -11.25 13.71 2.33
N GLU A 429 -12.15 13.97 3.27
CA GLU A 429 -12.01 15.13 4.18
C GLU A 429 -10.76 15.03 5.06
N ARG A 430 -10.33 13.80 5.40
CA ARG A 430 -9.08 13.59 6.15
C ARG A 430 -7.82 13.69 5.31
N ASP A 431 -7.91 13.71 3.98
CA ASP A 431 -6.72 13.81 3.13
C ASP A 431 -6.03 15.17 3.21
N THR A 432 -6.76 16.21 3.59
CA THR A 432 -6.23 17.58 3.66
C THR A 432 -6.54 18.18 5.04
N THR A 433 -5.54 18.84 5.63
CA THR A 433 -5.70 19.62 6.87
C THR A 433 -5.22 21.06 6.64
N SER A 434 -5.31 21.91 7.67
CA SER A 434 -4.77 23.28 7.66
C SER A 434 -3.92 23.57 8.91
N PHE A 435 -3.40 22.51 9.53
CA PHE A 435 -2.66 22.60 10.78
C PHE A 435 -1.26 23.16 10.53
N TRP A 436 -0.56 22.64 9.52
CA TRP A 436 0.87 22.89 9.32
C TRP A 436 1.15 24.27 8.72
N GLU A 437 0.28 24.79 7.85
CA GLU A 437 0.38 26.16 7.33
C GLU A 437 0.21 27.26 8.42
N ASN A 438 -0.37 26.91 9.57
CA ASN A 438 -0.74 27.86 10.63
C ASN A 438 0.10 27.75 11.91
N ILE A 439 1.10 26.88 11.90
CA ILE A 439 1.88 26.43 13.06
C ILE A 439 2.62 27.54 13.83
N GLY A 440 2.86 28.70 13.22
CA GLY A 440 3.48 29.87 13.85
C GLY A 440 2.56 31.08 14.03
N LYS A 441 1.30 31.02 13.57
CA LYS A 441 0.38 32.16 13.57
C LYS A 441 -0.51 32.18 14.80
N ASN A 442 -1.01 31.02 15.22
CA ASN A 442 -1.92 30.88 16.36
C ASN A 442 -1.67 29.54 17.07
N PRO A 443 -0.85 29.50 18.15
CA PRO A 443 -0.70 28.29 18.94
C PRO A 443 -2.07 27.87 19.48
N ARG A 444 -2.45 26.60 19.26
CA ARG A 444 -3.76 26.10 19.64
C ARG A 444 -3.76 25.77 21.13
N SER A 445 -4.79 26.24 21.84
CA SER A 445 -4.97 25.93 23.27
C SER A 445 -5.49 24.51 23.51
N ARG A 446 -6.06 23.89 22.48
CA ARG A 446 -6.60 22.53 22.48
C ARG A 446 -6.60 21.99 21.05
N LEU A 447 -6.41 20.68 20.91
CA LEU A 447 -6.54 19.98 19.64
C LEU A 447 -8.01 19.84 19.22
N GLU A 448 -8.31 20.39 18.06
CA GLU A 448 -9.56 20.16 17.33
C GLU A 448 -9.46 18.88 16.48
N PRO A 449 -10.58 18.35 15.95
CA PRO A 449 -10.56 17.10 15.19
C PRO A 449 -9.59 17.08 13.99
N ASP A 450 -9.49 18.19 13.24
CA ASP A 450 -8.54 18.29 12.11
C ASP A 450 -7.08 18.28 12.57
N ASP A 451 -6.79 18.85 13.74
CA ASP A 451 -5.43 18.84 14.30
C ASP A 451 -5.02 17.43 14.69
N ILE A 452 -5.97 16.66 15.24
CA ILE A 452 -5.76 15.25 15.57
C ILE A 452 -5.47 14.47 14.29
N VAL A 453 -6.19 14.72 13.19
CA VAL A 453 -5.89 14.09 11.89
C VAL A 453 -4.49 14.47 11.41
N ALA A 454 -4.12 15.75 11.46
CA ALA A 454 -2.80 16.24 11.04
C ALA A 454 -1.66 15.57 11.82
N LEU A 455 -1.78 15.50 13.15
CA LEU A 455 -0.78 14.88 14.01
C LEU A 455 -0.77 13.35 13.86
N VAL A 456 -1.91 12.70 13.63
CA VAL A 456 -1.97 11.26 13.39
C VAL A 456 -1.32 10.88 12.06
N LYS A 457 -1.41 11.72 11.01
CA LYS A 457 -0.62 11.51 9.78
C LYS A 457 0.87 11.51 10.07
N VAL A 458 1.36 12.39 10.95
CA VAL A 458 2.77 12.40 11.39
C VAL A 458 3.11 11.17 12.22
N PHE A 459 2.22 10.74 13.12
CA PHE A 459 2.39 9.47 13.82
C PHE A 459 2.49 8.29 12.84
N VAL A 460 1.70 8.26 11.76
CA VAL A 460 1.83 7.24 10.71
C VAL A 460 3.20 7.32 10.04
N LEU A 461 3.76 8.50 9.80
CA LEU A 461 5.13 8.67 9.30
C LEU A 461 6.17 8.14 10.30
N GLU A 462 6.03 8.42 11.60
CA GLU A 462 6.94 7.94 12.66
C GLU A 462 7.00 6.40 12.66
N TRP A 463 5.85 5.75 12.48
CA TRP A 463 5.67 4.31 12.55
C TRP A 463 5.77 3.58 11.18
N SER A 464 5.87 4.35 10.11
CA SER A 464 6.07 3.82 8.75
C SER A 464 7.37 3.05 8.63
N GLN A 465 7.38 2.07 7.73
CA GLN A 465 8.55 1.26 7.45
C GLN A 465 9.17 1.65 6.12
N GLU A 466 10.47 1.41 6.00
CA GLU A 466 11.14 1.52 4.73
C GLU A 466 10.85 0.26 3.90
N PHE A 467 10.52 0.44 2.62
CA PHE A 467 10.52 -0.64 1.65
C PHE A 467 11.64 -0.44 0.63
N ASN A 468 12.53 -1.42 0.56
CA ASN A 468 13.66 -1.40 -0.37
C ASN A 468 13.18 -1.68 -1.81
N TYR A 469 12.77 -0.63 -2.52
CA TYR A 469 12.32 -0.77 -3.90
C TYR A 469 13.46 -1.17 -4.87
N GLN A 470 14.73 -1.16 -4.46
CA GLN A 470 15.84 -1.60 -5.32
C GLN A 470 15.68 -3.07 -5.76
N MET A 471 14.86 -3.86 -5.06
CA MET A 471 14.47 -5.19 -5.51
C MET A 471 13.89 -5.20 -6.94
N TYR A 472 13.35 -4.08 -7.40
CA TYR A 472 12.93 -3.91 -8.79
C TYR A 472 14.03 -4.24 -9.82
N HIS A 473 15.28 -3.86 -9.52
CA HIS A 473 16.44 -4.13 -10.36
C HIS A 473 17.06 -5.50 -10.13
N GLN A 474 16.71 -6.16 -9.02
CA GLN A 474 17.22 -7.47 -8.63
C GLN A 474 16.29 -8.61 -9.05
N LEU A 475 15.02 -8.34 -9.34
CA LEU A 475 14.05 -9.36 -9.73
C LEU A 475 13.86 -9.41 -11.26
N PRO A 476 13.61 -10.61 -11.82
CA PRO A 476 13.23 -10.74 -13.22
C PRO A 476 11.88 -10.04 -13.47
N ILE A 477 11.61 -9.70 -14.74
CA ILE A 477 10.35 -9.05 -15.15
C ILE A 477 9.14 -9.91 -14.74
N THR A 478 9.31 -11.22 -14.85
CA THR A 478 8.27 -12.24 -14.66
C THR A 478 8.67 -13.18 -13.53
N LEU A 479 7.71 -13.49 -12.65
CA LEU A 479 7.84 -14.38 -11.50
C LEU A 479 6.68 -15.37 -11.45
N LEU A 480 6.86 -16.47 -10.72
CA LEU A 480 5.82 -17.45 -10.46
C LEU A 480 5.32 -17.30 -9.02
N PHE A 481 4.04 -17.03 -8.84
CA PHE A 481 3.39 -17.02 -7.53
C PHE A 481 2.75 -18.37 -7.26
N GLY A 482 3.25 -19.04 -6.21
CA GLY A 482 2.93 -20.42 -5.85
C GLY A 482 2.35 -20.57 -4.45
#